data_AF-A0A9E5P4Y5-F1
#
_entry.id   AF-A0A9E5P4Y5-F1
#
_cell.length_a   1.000
_cell.length_b   1.000
_cell.length_c   1.000
_cell.angle_alpha   90.00
_cell.angle_beta   90.00
_cell.angle_gamma   90.00
#
_symmetry.space_group_name_H-M   'P 1'
#
loop_
_entity.id
_entity.type
_entity.pdbx_description
1 polymer ?
#
loop_
_entity_poly.entity_id
_entity_poly.type
_entity_poly.pdbx_seq_one_letter_code
_entity_poly.pdbx_strand_id
1 'polypeptide(L)'
;MRETHNTELSDFFARHEGWIVSFLLGLAFAVRLYLVFHTYLITHDGILYIKMSKLISQGEVGAAFQLLFFNLYPLMTIPFQQIFNEWELSAQMVSAVFGSLTIIPFYLLIRSIFGRTVALISSIFFVFHPYLARFSAEVVRGPAFWFFFMMALWVGWEAIS
;
A
#
# COMPACT_ATOMS: atom_id res chain seq x y z
N MET A 1 -32.90 -0.64 -25.50
CA MET A 1 -33.04 -1.05 -24.08
C MET A 1 -31.73 -1.46 -23.40
N ARG A 2 -30.68 -1.93 -24.09
CA ARG A 2 -29.37 -2.22 -23.46
C ARG A 2 -28.50 -0.98 -23.20
N GLU A 3 -28.58 0.05 -24.04
CA GLU A 3 -27.77 1.27 -23.88
C GLU A 3 -28.16 2.10 -22.65
N THR A 4 -29.45 2.25 -22.36
CA THR A 4 -29.95 3.07 -21.24
C THR A 4 -29.53 2.55 -19.87
N HIS A 5 -29.37 1.23 -19.71
CA HIS A 5 -28.97 0.64 -18.44
C HIS A 5 -27.47 0.79 -18.15
N ASN A 6 -26.63 0.82 -19.20
CA ASN A 6 -25.20 1.06 -19.08
C ASN A 6 -24.89 2.49 -18.62
N THR A 7 -25.68 3.47 -19.08
CA THR A 7 -25.53 4.88 -18.71
C THR A 7 -25.87 5.13 -17.23
N GLU A 8 -26.94 4.51 -16.73
CA GLU A 8 -27.33 4.64 -15.32
C GLU A 8 -26.28 4.10 -14.35
N LEU A 9 -25.69 2.95 -14.68
CA LEU A 9 -24.62 2.34 -13.89
C LEU A 9 -23.35 3.20 -13.90
N SER A 10 -22.94 3.71 -15.07
CA SER A 10 -21.76 4.58 -15.16
C SER A 10 -21.94 5.88 -14.38
N ASP A 11 -23.15 6.42 -14.37
CA ASP A 11 -23.49 7.66 -13.66
C ASP A 11 -23.62 7.45 -12.15
N PHE A 12 -24.07 6.27 -11.72
CA PHE A 12 -24.04 5.88 -10.31
C PHE A 12 -22.61 5.79 -9.79
N PHE A 13 -21.73 5.10 -10.54
CA PHE A 13 -20.32 4.98 -10.17
C PHE A 13 -19.60 6.32 -10.16
N ALA A 14 -19.88 7.19 -11.13
CA ALA A 14 -19.32 8.54 -11.16
C ALA A 14 -19.68 9.36 -9.91
N ARG A 15 -20.94 9.27 -9.46
CA ARG A 15 -21.43 10.01 -8.29
C ARG A 15 -20.88 9.51 -6.96
N HIS A 16 -20.58 8.21 -6.84
CA HIS A 16 -20.16 7.58 -5.59
C HIS A 16 -18.69 7.16 -5.58
N GLU A 17 -17.92 7.54 -6.60
CA GLU A 17 -16.55 7.07 -6.81
C GLU A 17 -15.65 7.25 -5.58
N GLY A 18 -15.66 8.44 -4.97
CA GLY A 18 -14.85 8.72 -3.79
C GLY A 18 -15.20 7.82 -2.59
N TRP A 19 -16.49 7.54 -2.38
CA TRP A 19 -16.95 6.62 -1.34
C TRP A 19 -16.54 5.18 -1.62
N ILE A 20 -16.59 4.76 -2.89
CA ILE A 20 -16.20 3.40 -3.28
C ILE A 20 -14.70 3.19 -3.07
N VAL A 21 -13.86 4.13 -3.51
CA VAL A 21 -12.41 4.05 -3.30
C VAL A 21 -12.07 4.08 -1.80
N SER A 22 -12.76 4.92 -1.02
CA SER A 22 -12.58 4.98 0.44
C SER A 22 -12.98 3.67 1.11
N PHE A 23 -14.08 3.05 0.68
CA PHE A 23 -14.52 1.74 1.16
C PHE A 23 -13.51 0.65 0.80
N LEU A 24 -13.03 0.62 -0.44
CA LEU A 24 -11.99 -0.32 -0.88
C LEU A 24 -10.69 -0.16 -0.09
N LEU A 25 -10.27 1.08 0.18
CA LEU A 25 -9.12 1.38 1.02
C LEU A 25 -9.31 0.89 2.45
N GLY A 26 -10.46 1.17 3.06
CA GLY A 26 -10.79 0.69 4.41
C GLY A 26 -10.81 -0.83 4.49
N LEU A 27 -11.39 -1.49 3.48
CA LEU A 27 -11.42 -2.95 3.39
C LEU A 27 -10.01 -3.54 3.19
N ALA A 28 -9.20 -2.94 2.30
CA ALA A 28 -7.81 -3.31 2.08
C ALA A 28 -6.98 -3.22 3.37
N PHE A 29 -7.18 -2.15 4.14
CA PHE A 29 -6.52 -1.92 5.40
C PHE A 29 -6.99 -2.89 6.48
N ALA A 30 -8.30 -3.14 6.58
CA ALA A 30 -8.86 -4.09 7.56
C ALA A 30 -8.34 -5.52 7.34
N VAL A 31 -8.29 -5.99 6.09
CA VAL A 31 -7.72 -7.30 5.74
C VAL A 31 -6.24 -7.38 6.15
N ARG A 32 -5.45 -6.34 5.85
CA ARG A 32 -4.02 -6.30 6.20
C ARG A 32 -3.82 -6.22 7.70
N LEU A 33 -4.62 -5.42 8.41
CA LEU A 33 -4.56 -5.30 9.87
C LEU A 33 -4.89 -6.62 10.55
N TYR A 34 -5.91 -7.34 10.06
CA TYR A 34 -6.22 -8.69 10.52
C TYR A 34 -5.00 -9.61 10.36
N LEU A 35 -4.34 -9.58 9.20
CA LEU A 35 -3.12 -10.36 8.96
C LEU A 35 -1.96 -9.95 9.87
N VAL A 36 -1.72 -8.66 10.10
CA VAL A 36 -0.65 -8.18 11.00
C VAL A 36 -0.80 -8.81 12.40
N PHE A 37 -2.02 -8.89 12.93
CA PHE A 37 -2.25 -9.47 14.25
C PHE A 37 -2.29 -11.00 14.29
N HIS A 38 -2.60 -11.66 13.17
CA HIS A 38 -2.74 -13.13 13.09
C HIS A 38 -1.54 -13.83 12.46
N THR A 39 -0.62 -13.10 11.83
CA THR A 39 0.60 -13.63 11.23
C THR A 39 1.82 -12.92 11.77
N TYR A 40 2.53 -13.59 12.68
CA TYR A 40 3.84 -13.13 13.14
C TYR A 40 4.90 -13.60 12.15
N LEU A 41 5.14 -12.80 11.10
CA LEU A 41 6.13 -13.10 10.07
C LEU A 41 7.14 -11.96 9.97
N ILE A 42 8.24 -12.12 10.68
CA ILE A 42 9.45 -11.34 10.48
C ILE A 42 10.28 -12.06 9.42
N THR A 43 10.43 -11.42 8.26
CA THR A 43 11.34 -11.91 7.22
C THR A 43 12.78 -11.73 7.66
N HIS A 44 13.70 -12.53 7.11
CA HIS A 44 15.13 -12.44 7.42
C HIS A 44 15.67 -11.01 7.20
N ASP A 45 15.22 -10.37 6.11
CA ASP A 45 15.54 -8.97 5.79
C ASP A 45 14.88 -7.95 6.72
N GLY A 46 13.71 -8.29 7.29
CA GLY A 46 12.98 -7.42 8.20
C GLY A 46 13.75 -7.08 9.47
N ILE A 47 14.56 -8.00 9.97
CA ILE A 47 15.46 -7.78 11.12
C ILE A 47 16.47 -6.67 10.78
N LEU A 48 17.05 -6.72 9.58
CA LEU A 48 18.03 -5.74 9.13
C LEU A 48 17.39 -4.36 8.95
N TYR A 49 16.14 -4.29 8.45
CA TYR A 49 15.41 -3.03 8.36
C TYR A 49 15.15 -2.42 9.74
N ILE A 50 14.67 -3.21 10.70
CA ILE A 50 14.45 -2.74 12.08
C ILE A 50 15.76 -2.26 12.72
N LYS A 51 16.86 -3.00 12.53
CA LYS A 51 18.18 -2.61 13.04
C LYS A 51 18.66 -1.30 12.42
N MET A 52 18.46 -1.12 11.11
CA MET A 52 18.77 0.12 10.42
C MET A 52 17.94 1.29 10.97
N SER A 53 16.64 1.10 11.22
CA SER A 53 15.77 2.12 11.81
C SER A 53 16.20 2.55 13.20
N LYS A 54 16.62 1.60 14.04
CA LYS A 54 17.15 1.86 15.39
C LYS A 54 18.40 2.73 15.34
N LEU A 55 19.36 2.39 14.49
CA LEU A 55 20.61 3.16 14.34
C LEU A 55 20.36 4.56 13.80
N ILE A 56 19.48 4.71 12.80
CA ILE A 56 19.09 6.02 12.30
C ILE A 56 18.42 6.84 13.41
N SER A 57 17.53 6.24 14.20
CA SER A 57 16.87 6.90 15.33
C SER A 57 17.84 7.33 16.44
N GLN A 58 19.01 6.71 16.54
CA GLN A 58 20.08 7.04 17.48
C GLN A 58 21.07 8.08 16.92
N GLY A 59 20.88 8.53 15.68
CA GLY A 59 21.81 9.44 14.99
C GLY A 59 23.02 8.73 14.36
N GLU A 60 23.11 7.41 14.45
CA GLU A 60 24.20 6.59 13.90
C GLU A 60 23.98 6.23 12.42
N VAL A 61 23.73 7.26 11.60
CA VAL A 61 23.36 7.08 10.18
C VAL A 61 24.48 6.37 9.40
N GLY A 62 25.75 6.65 9.71
CA GLY A 62 26.90 5.98 9.07
C GLY A 62 26.91 4.47 9.30
N ALA A 63 26.59 4.00 10.52
CA ALA A 63 26.48 2.58 10.82
C ALA A 63 25.25 1.94 10.16
N ALA A 64 24.14 2.69 10.05
CA ALA A 64 22.96 2.25 9.33
C ALA A 64 23.24 1.97 7.84
N PHE A 65 24.03 2.82 7.18
CA PHE A 65 24.42 2.62 5.78
C PHE A 65 25.36 1.43 5.55
N GLN A 66 26.09 0.98 6.58
CA GLN A 66 26.94 -0.20 6.48
C GLN A 66 26.16 -1.51 6.57
N LEU A 67 24.94 -1.49 7.14
CA LEU A 67 24.09 -2.68 7.25
C LEU A 67 23.44 -3.06 5.92
N LEU A 68 22.91 -2.07 5.22
CA LEU A 68 22.15 -2.24 3.97
C LEU A 68 22.33 -0.98 3.10
N PHE A 69 22.21 -1.16 1.79
CA PHE A 69 22.08 -0.04 0.85
C PHE A 69 20.92 0.87 1.26
N PHE A 70 21.04 2.17 0.91
CA PHE A 70 20.03 3.18 1.23
C PHE A 70 18.62 2.70 0.89
N ASN A 71 17.78 2.66 1.91
CA ASN A 71 16.40 2.23 1.78
C ASN A 71 15.51 3.24 2.51
N LEU A 72 14.43 3.65 1.85
CA LEU A 72 13.47 4.60 2.41
C LEU A 72 12.59 3.95 3.49
N TYR A 73 12.43 2.62 3.44
CA TYR A 73 11.57 1.89 4.36
C TYR A 73 11.97 2.05 5.85
N PRO A 74 13.23 1.86 6.27
CA PRO A 74 13.67 2.13 7.65
C PRO A 74 13.33 3.55 8.15
N LEU A 75 13.48 4.57 7.29
CA LEU A 75 13.13 5.95 7.65
C LEU A 75 11.62 6.11 7.92
N MET A 76 10.78 5.43 7.13
CA MET A 76 9.33 5.44 7.30
C MET A 76 8.89 4.75 8.60
N THR A 77 9.66 3.81 9.13
CA THR A 77 9.31 3.12 10.40
C THR A 77 9.51 3.95 11.66
N ILE A 78 10.38 4.97 11.63
CA ILE A 78 10.70 5.81 12.79
C ILE A 78 9.46 6.56 13.33
N PRO A 79 8.68 7.29 12.51
CA PRO A 79 7.46 7.95 13.02
C PRO A 79 6.43 6.93 13.53
N PHE A 80 6.35 5.74 12.95
CA PHE A 80 5.46 4.68 13.42
C PHE A 80 5.92 4.14 14.78
N GLN A 81 7.23 4.06 15.02
CA GLN A 81 7.77 3.63 16.31
C GLN A 81 7.38 4.57 17.45
N GLN A 82 7.26 5.87 17.20
CA GLN A 82 6.80 6.83 18.20
C GLN A 82 5.32 6.63 18.57
N ILE A 83 4.53 6.04 17.68
CA ILE A 83 3.09 5.79 17.88
C ILE A 83 2.88 4.45 18.58
N PHE A 84 3.53 3.40 18.10
CA PHE A 84 3.28 2.02 18.54
C PHE A 84 4.22 1.54 19.63
N ASN A 85 5.34 2.22 19.87
CA ASN A 85 6.40 1.87 20.83
C ASN A 85 7.07 0.50 20.59
N GLU A 86 6.68 -0.22 19.54
CA GLU A 86 7.20 -1.53 19.17
C GLU A 86 7.72 -1.52 17.73
N TRP A 87 9.00 -1.87 17.54
CA TRP A 87 9.66 -1.74 16.24
C TRP A 87 9.08 -2.67 15.17
N GLU A 88 8.75 -3.90 15.55
CA GLU A 88 8.21 -4.91 14.64
C GLU A 88 6.82 -4.50 14.15
N LEU A 89 5.94 -4.15 15.09
CA LEU A 89 4.61 -3.65 14.77
C LEU A 89 4.69 -2.38 13.91
N SER A 90 5.61 -1.47 14.23
CA SER A 90 5.80 -0.24 13.45
C SER A 90 6.16 -0.52 12.00
N ALA A 91 7.07 -1.46 11.77
CA ALA A 91 7.49 -1.83 10.43
C ALA A 91 6.38 -2.57 9.66
N GLN A 92 5.64 -3.47 10.32
CA GLN A 92 4.44 -4.09 9.75
C GLN A 92 3.36 -3.06 9.40
N MET A 93 3.15 -2.06 10.27
CA MET A 93 2.17 -1.01 10.04
C MET A 93 2.55 -0.10 8.86
N VAL A 94 3.83 0.21 8.66
CA VAL A 94 4.29 0.88 7.43
C VAL A 94 3.91 0.07 6.21
N SER A 95 4.22 -1.23 6.18
CA SER A 95 3.84 -2.12 5.08
C SER A 95 2.33 -2.13 4.84
N ALA A 96 1.53 -2.21 5.91
CA ALA A 96 0.08 -2.31 5.83
C ALA A 96 -0.54 -1.01 5.31
N VAL A 97 -0.06 0.14 5.78
CA VAL A 97 -0.52 1.46 5.33
C VAL A 97 -0.19 1.66 3.86
N PHE A 98 1.08 1.52 3.46
CA PHE A 98 1.46 1.76 2.06
C PHE A 98 0.88 0.72 1.10
N GLY A 99 0.80 -0.55 1.53
CA GLY A 99 0.16 -1.61 0.76
C GLY A 99 -1.35 -1.39 0.56
N SER A 100 -2.01 -0.73 1.51
CA SER A 100 -3.41 -0.30 1.37
C SER A 100 -3.53 0.92 0.47
N LEU A 101 -2.70 1.94 0.69
CA LEU A 101 -2.69 3.18 -0.11
C LEU A 101 -2.43 2.91 -1.58
N THR A 102 -1.72 1.83 -1.93
CA THR A 102 -1.49 1.39 -3.33
C THR A 102 -2.79 1.22 -4.12
N ILE A 103 -3.93 0.96 -3.46
CA ILE A 103 -5.22 0.82 -4.14
C ILE A 103 -5.68 2.11 -4.83
N ILE A 104 -5.27 3.27 -4.31
CA ILE A 104 -5.66 4.57 -4.84
C ILE A 104 -5.05 4.78 -6.24
N PRO A 105 -3.71 4.82 -6.41
CA PRO A 105 -3.12 4.97 -7.74
C PRO A 105 -3.48 3.80 -8.66
N PHE A 106 -3.60 2.58 -8.15
CA PHE A 106 -4.00 1.43 -8.94
C PHE A 106 -5.40 1.60 -9.55
N TYR A 107 -6.38 2.01 -8.73
CA TYR A 107 -7.73 2.29 -9.20
C TYR A 107 -7.75 3.44 -10.22
N LEU A 108 -7.05 4.54 -9.93
CA LEU A 108 -7.01 5.72 -10.80
C LEU A 108 -6.39 5.39 -12.17
N LEU A 109 -5.30 4.62 -12.19
CA LEU A 109 -4.64 4.18 -13.42
C LEU A 109 -5.51 3.24 -14.25
N ILE A 110 -6.15 2.24 -13.65
CA ILE A 110 -7.01 1.32 -14.43
C ILE A 110 -8.25 2.07 -14.93
N ARG A 111 -8.77 3.01 -14.14
CA ARG A 111 -9.91 3.83 -14.55
C ARG A 111 -9.58 4.68 -15.77
N SER A 112 -8.41 5.30 -15.82
CA SER A 112 -8.01 6.15 -16.96
C SER A 112 -7.79 5.35 -18.24
N ILE A 113 -7.36 4.08 -18.15
CA ILE A 113 -7.09 3.23 -19.31
C ILE A 113 -8.33 2.44 -19.77
N PHE A 114 -9.07 1.84 -18.85
CA PHE A 114 -10.12 0.84 -19.14
C PHE A 114 -11.52 1.22 -18.65
N GLY A 115 -11.65 2.38 -17.99
CA GLY A 115 -12.91 2.86 -17.43
C GLY A 115 -13.23 2.31 -16.02
N ARG A 116 -14.29 2.85 -15.43
CA ARG A 116 -14.65 2.65 -14.01
C ARG A 116 -14.97 1.21 -13.63
N THR A 117 -15.74 0.50 -14.46
CA THR A 117 -16.18 -0.87 -14.16
C THR A 117 -15.00 -1.84 -14.04
N VAL A 118 -14.05 -1.76 -14.98
CA VAL A 118 -12.85 -2.60 -14.98
C VAL A 118 -11.94 -2.24 -13.80
N ALA A 119 -11.83 -0.96 -13.47
CA ALA A 119 -11.07 -0.49 -12.31
C ALA A 119 -11.62 -1.04 -10.99
N LEU A 120 -12.95 -1.04 -10.81
CA LEU A 120 -13.58 -1.58 -9.61
C LEU A 120 -13.35 -3.08 -9.45
N ILE A 121 -13.60 -3.86 -10.50
CA ILE A 121 -13.40 -5.31 -10.48
C ILE A 121 -11.93 -5.63 -10.18
N SER A 122 -10.99 -4.96 -10.85
CA SER A 122 -9.56 -5.15 -10.64
C SER A 122 -9.14 -4.80 -9.22
N SER A 123 -9.65 -3.71 -8.65
CA SER A 123 -9.37 -3.30 -7.27
C SER A 123 -9.91 -4.31 -6.26
N ILE A 124 -11.08 -4.91 -6.48
CA ILE A 124 -11.60 -5.99 -5.61
C ILE A 124 -10.63 -7.17 -5.62
N PHE A 125 -10.17 -7.60 -6.80
CA PHE A 125 -9.16 -8.66 -6.89
C PHE A 125 -7.86 -8.28 -6.17
N PHE A 126 -7.40 -7.04 -6.30
CA PHE A 126 -6.22 -6.54 -5.59
C PHE A 126 -6.37 -6.61 -4.06
N VAL A 127 -7.54 -6.27 -3.52
CA VAL A 127 -7.83 -6.32 -2.07
C VAL A 127 -7.73 -7.74 -1.53
N PHE A 128 -8.34 -8.70 -2.23
CA PHE A 128 -8.47 -10.08 -1.76
C PHE A 128 -7.34 -10.99 -2.22
N HIS A 129 -6.40 -10.50 -3.04
CA HIS A 129 -5.29 -11.32 -3.52
C HIS A 129 -4.40 -11.72 -2.33
N PRO A 130 -4.33 -13.03 -1.98
CA PRO A 130 -3.73 -13.48 -0.73
C PRO A 130 -2.25 -13.14 -0.62
N TYR A 131 -1.53 -13.16 -1.75
CA TYR A 131 -0.12 -12.75 -1.79
C TYR A 131 0.02 -11.26 -1.47
N LEU A 132 -0.75 -10.37 -2.11
CA LEU A 132 -0.59 -8.92 -1.93
C LEU A 132 -0.98 -8.50 -0.52
N ALA A 133 -2.03 -9.09 0.03
CA ALA A 133 -2.45 -8.88 1.41
C ALA A 133 -1.37 -9.35 2.40
N ARG A 134 -0.79 -10.53 2.19
CA ARG A 134 0.28 -11.09 3.04
C ARG A 134 1.56 -10.26 3.00
N PHE A 135 2.10 -9.93 1.83
CA PHE A 135 3.31 -9.09 1.73
C PHE A 135 3.11 -7.69 2.30
N SER A 136 1.86 -7.19 2.29
CA SER A 136 1.51 -5.93 2.93
C SER A 136 1.38 -6.02 4.45
N ALA A 137 1.39 -7.21 5.05
CA ALA A 137 1.37 -7.40 6.50
C ALA A 137 2.75 -7.81 7.08
N GLU A 138 3.72 -8.14 6.22
CA GLU A 138 5.08 -8.52 6.61
C GLU A 138 6.02 -7.30 6.70
N VAL A 139 7.13 -7.45 7.43
CA VAL A 139 8.19 -6.43 7.51
C VAL A 139 9.01 -6.42 6.21
N VAL A 140 8.49 -5.79 5.17
CA VAL A 140 9.07 -5.83 3.81
C VAL A 140 8.92 -4.46 3.15
N ARG A 141 9.93 -4.04 2.38
CA ARG A 141 9.92 -2.77 1.61
C ARG A 141 8.98 -2.75 0.39
N GLY A 142 8.52 -3.93 -0.03
CA GLY A 142 7.73 -4.15 -1.25
C GLY A 142 6.46 -3.30 -1.33
N PRO A 143 5.61 -3.26 -0.30
CA PRO A 143 4.38 -2.46 -0.29
C PRO A 143 4.62 -0.95 -0.47
N ALA A 144 5.68 -0.42 0.16
CA ALA A 144 6.08 0.98 -0.04
C ALA A 144 6.53 1.22 -1.49
N PHE A 145 7.35 0.32 -2.05
CA PHE A 145 7.76 0.38 -3.45
C PHE A 145 6.56 0.32 -4.41
N TRP A 146 5.62 -0.61 -4.21
CA TRP A 146 4.43 -0.75 -5.04
C TRP A 146 3.59 0.52 -5.05
N PHE A 147 3.43 1.18 -3.90
CA PHE A 147 2.72 2.45 -3.82
C PHE A 147 3.38 3.52 -4.71
N PHE A 148 4.66 3.80 -4.51
CA PHE A 148 5.35 4.84 -5.28
C PHE A 148 5.45 4.50 -6.76
N PHE A 149 5.67 3.22 -7.10
CA PHE A 149 5.70 2.76 -8.48
C PHE A 149 4.35 2.96 -9.17
N MET A 150 3.24 2.56 -8.53
CA MET A 150 1.90 2.76 -9.08
C MET A 150 1.52 4.24 -9.17
N MET A 151 1.90 5.06 -8.18
CA MET A 151 1.75 6.51 -8.26
C MET A 151 2.51 7.08 -9.46
N ALA A 152 3.75 6.66 -9.69
CA ALA A 152 4.56 7.12 -10.81
C ALA A 152 3.94 6.71 -12.17
N LEU A 153 3.41 5.49 -12.28
CA LEU A 153 2.70 5.03 -13.48
C LEU A 153 1.43 5.85 -13.73
N TRP A 154 0.63 6.09 -12.68
CA TRP A 154 -0.58 6.88 -12.80
C TRP A 154 -0.29 8.32 -13.26
N VAL A 155 0.62 9.01 -12.57
CA VAL A 155 1.00 10.39 -12.93
C VAL A 155 1.64 10.44 -14.32
N GLY A 156 2.48 9.46 -14.65
CA GLY A 156 3.10 9.35 -15.98
C GLY A 156 2.08 9.14 -17.09
N TRP A 157 1.03 8.35 -16.84
CA TRP A 157 -0.07 8.15 -17.79
C TRP A 157 -0.89 9.43 -17.99
N GLU A 158 -1.32 10.07 -16.90
CA GLU A 158 -2.07 11.34 -16.95
C GLU A 158 -1.29 12.47 -17.64
N ALA A 159 0.04 12.44 -17.57
CA ALA A 159 0.86 13.41 -18.27
C ALA A 159 0.88 13.23 -19.81
N ILE A 160 0.53 12.04 -20.30
CA ILE A 160 0.57 11.68 -21.73
C ILE A 160 -0.83 11.72 -22.37
N SER A 161 -1.88 11.44 -21.60
CA SER A 161 -3.29 11.40 -22.06
C SER A 161 -3.92 12.77 -22.15
#